data_AF-A0A9Y1FKL5-F1
#
_entry.id   AF-A0A9Y1FKL5-F1
#
_cell.length_a   1.000
_cell.length_b   1.000
_cell.length_c   1.000
_cell.angle_alpha   90.00
_cell.angle_beta   90.00
_cell.angle_gamma   90.00
#
_symmetry.space_group_name_H-M   'P 1'
#
loop_
_entity.id
_entity.type
_entity.pdbx_description
1 polymer ?
#
loop_
_entity_poly.entity_id
_entity_poly.type
_entity_poly.pdbx_seq_one_letter_code
_entity_poly.pdbx_strand_id
1 'polypeptide(L)'
;MKISQKIQKRILVSGVIIFLMVTSFLIVVPVIANEDDDEDETDPPEDEEETEIETEEDHDEDDDGIDDEEEKINEREVEIEVSTHSAEIKSRREFGDTENEFKIELEVPSNSDGNDIEFKLEFSSDTSTQEIELEFKVKISNIVEYIDTDADGMYNESVDQLVQTYLFDNFLPIEYTTDNISGNLVHILNIETSDGVFTSRIYASGEFAIVNDSLITPVELKIDIGIHKFPYIEPNSALAMKVKIESEGEKEIDEETEDEERGHSSNEKEVEISMGDFTGFFS
;
A
#
# COMPACT_ATOMS: atom_id res chain seq x y z
N MET A 1 -49.13 7.83 19.01
CA MET A 1 -47.69 7.82 19.32
C MET A 1 -47.03 6.92 18.28
N LYS A 2 -46.55 7.51 17.16
CA LYS A 2 -45.90 6.77 16.07
C LYS A 2 -44.41 6.70 16.39
N ILE A 3 -43.93 5.50 16.71
CA ILE A 3 -42.50 5.22 16.87
C ILE A 3 -41.95 5.07 15.45
N SER A 4 -41.22 6.08 14.99
CA SER A 4 -40.49 6.04 13.72
C SER A 4 -39.19 5.30 13.97
N GLN A 5 -39.11 4.03 13.56
CA GLN A 5 -37.83 3.34 13.44
C GLN A 5 -37.07 3.96 12.27
N LYS A 6 -36.11 4.84 12.56
CA LYS A 6 -35.08 5.22 11.60
C LYS A 6 -34.08 4.06 11.51
N ILE A 7 -33.97 3.52 10.31
CA ILE A 7 -32.98 2.52 9.91
C ILE A 7 -31.60 3.18 10.07
N GLN A 8 -30.78 2.67 10.99
CA GLN A 8 -29.36 2.99 11.04
C GLN A 8 -28.71 2.36 9.80
N LYS A 9 -28.40 3.19 8.80
CA LYS A 9 -27.47 2.79 7.73
C LYS A 9 -26.11 2.59 8.40
N ARG A 10 -25.61 1.35 8.36
CA ARG A 10 -24.21 1.06 8.65
C ARG A 10 -23.41 1.58 7.46
N ILE A 11 -22.61 2.60 7.66
CA ILE A 11 -21.58 3.00 6.70
C ILE A 11 -20.40 2.09 7.03
N LEU A 12 -20.11 1.16 6.11
CA LEU A 12 -18.84 0.45 6.09
C LEU A 12 -17.90 1.39 5.34
N VAL A 13 -17.00 2.05 6.04
CA VAL A 13 -15.88 2.75 5.38
C VAL A 13 -14.85 1.66 5.12
N SER A 14 -14.91 1.06 3.93
CA SER A 14 -13.83 0.20 3.44
C SER A 14 -12.86 1.14 2.73
N GLY A 15 -11.88 1.66 3.46
CA GLY A 15 -10.71 2.27 2.83
C GLY A 15 -9.71 1.15 2.60
N VAL A 16 -9.36 0.91 1.34
CA VAL A 16 -8.17 0.17 0.97
C VAL A 16 -7.03 1.18 1.02
N ILE A 17 -5.97 0.86 1.76
CA ILE A 17 -4.74 1.65 1.83
C ILE A 17 -3.64 0.74 1.27
N ILE A 18 -2.98 1.15 0.19
CA ILE A 18 -1.90 0.41 -0.50
C ILE A 18 -0.59 1.23 -0.36
N PHE A 19 0.56 0.57 -0.28
CA PHE A 19 1.86 1.21 0.04
C PHE A 19 3.00 0.78 -0.89
N LEU A 20 3.44 1.61 -1.82
CA LEU A 20 4.79 1.70 -2.39
C LEU A 20 5.24 0.74 -3.53
N MET A 21 5.55 1.34 -4.69
CA MET A 21 6.44 0.81 -5.73
C MET A 21 7.53 1.83 -6.07
N VAL A 22 8.79 1.39 -6.05
CA VAL A 22 9.95 2.14 -6.57
C VAL A 22 10.06 1.84 -8.07
N THR A 23 9.56 2.73 -8.94
CA THR A 23 9.77 2.61 -10.39
C THR A 23 11.18 3.07 -10.78
N SER A 24 12.19 2.31 -10.40
CA SER A 24 13.49 2.35 -11.07
C SER A 24 13.49 1.29 -12.17
N PHE A 25 12.79 1.53 -13.27
CA PHE A 25 13.01 0.78 -14.51
C PHE A 25 14.41 1.14 -15.05
N LEU A 26 15.46 0.50 -14.52
CA LEU A 26 16.68 0.31 -15.28
C LEU A 26 16.42 -0.81 -16.30
N ILE A 27 15.65 -0.49 -17.35
CA ILE A 27 15.72 -1.26 -18.59
C ILE A 27 17.14 -1.04 -19.10
N VAL A 28 18.03 -1.99 -18.83
CA VAL A 28 19.33 -2.08 -19.51
C VAL A 28 19.01 -2.48 -20.95
N VAL A 29 18.64 -1.49 -21.78
CA VAL A 29 18.56 -1.69 -23.22
C VAL A 29 19.99 -1.99 -23.68
N PRO A 30 20.29 -3.16 -24.26
CA PRO A 30 21.59 -3.35 -24.88
C PRO A 30 21.73 -2.31 -25.99
N VAL A 31 22.68 -1.39 -25.82
CA VAL A 31 23.13 -0.50 -26.89
C VAL A 31 23.77 -1.39 -27.94
N ILE A 32 22.97 -1.84 -28.91
CA ILE A 32 23.48 -2.40 -30.15
C ILE A 32 24.06 -1.21 -30.91
N ALA A 33 25.38 -1.06 -30.79
CA ALA A 33 26.14 -0.17 -31.65
C ALA A 33 26.09 -0.73 -33.08
N ASN A 34 25.09 -0.31 -33.85
CA ASN A 34 25.15 -0.43 -35.30
C ASN A 34 26.17 0.60 -35.80
N GLU A 35 27.37 0.10 -36.12
CA GLU A 35 28.29 0.76 -37.03
C GLU A 35 27.68 0.72 -38.43
N ASP A 36 26.98 1.79 -38.81
CA ASP A 36 26.68 2.08 -40.21
C ASP A 36 27.93 2.70 -40.84
N ASP A 37 28.57 1.97 -41.74
CA ASP A 37 28.89 2.44 -43.12
C ASP A 37 29.83 1.41 -43.76
N ASP A 38 29.31 0.63 -44.71
CA ASP A 38 29.83 0.71 -46.08
C ASP A 38 28.92 -0.06 -47.06
N GLU A 39 28.71 0.63 -48.18
CA GLU A 39 27.94 0.31 -49.38
C GLU A 39 28.23 -1.12 -49.92
N ASP A 40 27.22 -1.84 -50.42
CA ASP A 40 27.01 -2.06 -51.87
C ASP A 40 26.00 -3.19 -52.19
N GLU A 41 25.36 -3.01 -53.34
CA GLU A 41 24.65 -3.95 -54.23
C GLU A 41 23.38 -4.71 -53.80
N THR A 42 22.39 -4.47 -54.65
CA THR A 42 21.07 -5.07 -54.84
C THR A 42 21.03 -6.60 -54.88
N ASP A 43 20.12 -7.20 -54.10
CA ASP A 43 19.56 -8.53 -54.35
C ASP A 43 18.02 -8.54 -54.13
N PRO A 44 17.29 -9.47 -54.79
CA PRO A 44 15.83 -9.45 -54.93
C PRO A 44 15.10 -9.87 -53.64
N PRO A 45 13.79 -9.56 -53.51
CA PRO A 45 13.05 -9.85 -52.28
C PRO A 45 12.96 -11.37 -52.08
N GLU A 46 13.66 -11.86 -51.07
CA GLU A 46 13.44 -13.20 -50.52
C GLU A 46 12.12 -13.20 -49.77
N ASP A 47 11.35 -14.27 -49.99
CA ASP A 47 10.05 -14.54 -49.39
C ASP A 47 10.11 -14.28 -47.87
N GLU A 48 9.24 -13.39 -47.41
CA GLU A 48 8.95 -13.18 -45.99
C GLU A 48 8.39 -14.50 -45.44
N GLU A 49 9.28 -15.35 -44.90
CA GLU A 49 8.87 -16.39 -43.96
C GLU A 49 8.20 -15.64 -42.81
N GLU A 50 6.88 -15.77 -42.73
CA GLU A 50 6.09 -15.41 -41.56
C GLU A 50 6.68 -16.20 -40.39
N THR A 51 7.60 -15.56 -39.66
CA THR A 51 8.01 -16.02 -38.34
C THR A 51 6.74 -15.99 -37.51
N GLU A 52 6.12 -17.15 -37.33
CA GLU A 52 5.19 -17.37 -36.24
C GLU A 52 5.97 -17.01 -34.98
N ILE A 53 5.76 -15.78 -34.49
CA ILE A 53 6.16 -15.39 -33.16
C ILE A 53 5.34 -16.31 -32.28
N GLU A 54 5.97 -17.39 -31.79
CA GLU A 54 5.48 -18.13 -30.65
C GLU A 54 5.34 -17.09 -29.56
N THR A 55 4.11 -16.60 -29.36
CA THR A 55 3.74 -15.88 -28.15
C THR A 55 4.02 -16.87 -27.04
N GLU A 56 5.08 -16.62 -26.28
CA GLU A 56 5.31 -17.30 -25.01
C GLU A 56 3.96 -17.24 -24.27
N GLU A 57 3.40 -18.41 -23.99
CA GLU A 57 2.12 -18.48 -23.30
C GLU A 57 2.36 -17.88 -21.93
N ASP A 58 1.75 -16.72 -21.65
CA ASP A 58 1.74 -16.09 -20.32
C ASP A 58 1.37 -17.18 -19.31
N HIS A 59 2.34 -17.58 -18.50
CA HIS A 59 2.17 -18.59 -17.47
C HIS A 59 1.91 -17.82 -16.18
N ASP A 60 0.64 -17.78 -15.79
CA ASP A 60 0.16 -17.26 -14.51
C ASP A 60 -0.45 -18.47 -13.78
N GLU A 61 0.33 -19.11 -12.91
CA GLU A 61 -0.04 -20.35 -12.23
C GLU A 61 -1.11 -20.13 -11.14
N ASP A 62 -1.23 -18.93 -10.59
CA ASP A 62 -2.09 -18.60 -9.44
C ASP A 62 -3.31 -17.70 -9.77
N ASP A 63 -3.45 -17.29 -11.03
CA ASP A 63 -4.53 -16.47 -11.61
C ASP A 63 -4.62 -15.10 -10.93
N ASP A 64 -3.48 -14.53 -10.54
CA ASP A 64 -3.39 -13.20 -9.94
C ASP A 64 -3.23 -12.06 -10.95
N GLY A 65 -3.00 -12.40 -12.22
CA GLY A 65 -2.85 -11.50 -13.35
C GLY A 65 -1.42 -11.04 -13.62
N ILE A 66 -0.42 -11.61 -12.93
CA ILE A 66 1.01 -11.36 -13.11
C ILE A 66 1.66 -12.62 -13.71
N ASP A 67 2.63 -12.44 -14.60
CA ASP A 67 3.35 -13.56 -15.20
C ASP A 67 4.37 -14.16 -14.20
N ASP A 68 4.45 -15.49 -14.11
CA ASP A 68 5.32 -16.24 -13.19
C ASP A 68 6.81 -15.81 -13.29
N GLU A 69 7.29 -15.39 -14.48
CA GLU A 69 8.65 -14.90 -14.63
C GLU A 69 8.83 -13.53 -13.94
N GLU A 70 7.83 -12.66 -14.00
CA GLU A 70 7.79 -11.38 -13.29
C GLU A 70 7.69 -11.59 -11.77
N GLU A 71 6.91 -12.57 -11.33
CA GLU A 71 6.81 -12.91 -9.90
C GLU A 71 8.18 -13.34 -9.36
N LYS A 72 8.83 -14.28 -10.04
CA LYS A 72 10.11 -14.85 -9.61
C LYS A 72 11.24 -13.83 -9.50
N ILE A 73 11.27 -12.81 -10.36
CA ILE A 73 12.30 -11.76 -10.26
C ILE A 73 12.01 -10.78 -9.12
N ASN A 74 10.77 -10.72 -8.64
CA ASN A 74 10.31 -9.82 -7.59
C ASN A 74 10.11 -10.51 -6.24
N GLU A 75 10.20 -11.85 -6.17
CA GLU A 75 10.07 -12.65 -4.94
C GLU A 75 11.00 -12.15 -3.81
N ARG A 76 10.44 -12.11 -2.59
CA ARG A 76 11.09 -11.59 -1.38
C ARG A 76 10.91 -12.49 -0.18
N GLU A 77 11.97 -12.62 0.60
CA GLU A 77 11.90 -13.19 1.94
C GLU A 77 11.30 -12.16 2.90
N VAL A 78 10.18 -12.52 3.55
CA VAL A 78 9.50 -11.68 4.54
C VAL A 78 9.69 -12.24 5.95
N GLU A 79 10.33 -11.46 6.81
CA GLU A 79 10.52 -11.74 8.24
C GLU A 79 9.62 -10.81 9.08
N ILE A 80 8.87 -11.39 10.03
CA ILE A 80 8.00 -10.62 10.94
C ILE A 80 8.30 -10.96 12.39
N GLU A 81 8.64 -9.94 13.16
CA GLU A 81 8.79 -10.01 14.61
C GLU A 81 7.65 -9.25 15.29
N VAL A 82 6.90 -9.92 16.17
CA VAL A 82 5.74 -9.33 16.85
C VAL A 82 5.95 -9.31 18.36
N SER A 83 5.68 -8.15 18.94
CA SER A 83 5.57 -7.93 20.38
C SER A 83 4.12 -7.60 20.75
N THR A 84 3.86 -7.28 22.02
CA THR A 84 2.51 -6.91 22.46
C THR A 84 2.00 -5.62 21.81
N HIS A 85 2.86 -4.62 21.61
CA HIS A 85 2.46 -3.29 21.13
C HIS A 85 3.34 -2.76 20.00
N SER A 86 4.15 -3.63 19.40
CA SER A 86 4.94 -3.30 18.22
C SER A 86 5.11 -4.52 17.33
N ALA A 87 5.34 -4.27 16.05
CA ALA A 87 5.77 -5.28 15.09
C ALA A 87 6.85 -4.71 14.18
N GLU A 88 7.75 -5.56 13.72
CA GLU A 88 8.74 -5.24 12.69
C GLU A 88 8.50 -6.18 11.52
N ILE A 89 8.38 -5.62 10.31
CA ILE A 89 8.28 -6.35 9.05
C ILE A 89 9.53 -6.01 8.25
N LYS A 90 10.25 -7.03 7.81
CA LYS A 90 11.40 -6.88 6.91
C LYS A 90 11.15 -7.71 5.66
N SER A 91 11.38 -7.11 4.50
CA SER A 91 11.23 -7.75 3.20
C SER A 91 12.51 -7.56 2.40
N ARG A 92 13.17 -8.66 2.03
CA ARG A 92 14.45 -8.67 1.29
C ARG A 92 14.31 -9.42 0.00
N ARG A 93 14.87 -8.89 -1.08
CA ARG A 93 14.84 -9.55 -2.39
C ARG A 93 15.59 -10.89 -2.33
N GLU A 94 14.99 -11.96 -2.86
CA GLU A 94 15.62 -13.28 -2.86
C GLU A 94 16.65 -13.45 -3.99
N PHE A 95 16.39 -12.84 -5.15
CA PHE A 95 17.20 -13.02 -6.37
C PHE A 95 17.70 -11.69 -6.96
N GLY A 96 18.94 -11.68 -7.47
CA GLY A 96 19.51 -10.57 -8.24
C GLY A 96 20.85 -10.06 -7.71
N ASP A 97 21.47 -9.13 -8.46
CA ASP A 97 22.75 -8.49 -8.11
C ASP A 97 22.57 -7.25 -7.21
N THR A 98 21.33 -6.83 -6.95
CA THR A 98 21.00 -5.67 -6.13
C THR A 98 20.35 -6.12 -4.83
N GLU A 99 21.02 -5.85 -3.71
CA GLU A 99 20.45 -6.02 -2.38
C GLU A 99 19.59 -4.79 -2.06
N ASN A 100 18.31 -5.00 -1.83
CA ASN A 100 17.43 -3.99 -1.25
C ASN A 100 16.59 -4.57 -0.12
N GLU A 101 16.34 -3.74 0.89
CA GLU A 101 15.56 -4.09 2.07
C GLU A 101 14.45 -3.04 2.24
N PHE A 102 13.24 -3.54 2.44
CA PHE A 102 12.10 -2.76 2.87
C PHE A 102 11.79 -3.15 4.31
N LYS A 103 11.63 -2.15 5.18
CA LYS A 103 11.41 -2.32 6.60
C LYS A 103 10.25 -1.45 7.06
N ILE A 104 9.32 -2.05 7.81
CA ILE A 104 8.28 -1.32 8.55
C ILE A 104 8.41 -1.60 10.04
N GLU A 105 8.48 -0.54 10.83
CA GLU A 105 8.25 -0.60 12.27
C GLU A 105 6.85 -0.07 12.58
N LEU A 106 6.01 -0.93 13.12
CA LEU A 106 4.69 -0.61 13.64
C LEU A 106 4.77 -0.43 15.15
N GLU A 107 4.25 0.69 15.66
CA GLU A 107 4.03 0.90 17.09
C GLU A 107 2.57 1.30 17.37
N VAL A 108 1.95 0.61 18.33
CA VAL A 108 0.63 1.00 18.86
C VAL A 108 0.76 1.56 20.28
N PRO A 109 -0.04 2.57 20.66
CA PRO A 109 -0.03 3.15 21.99
C PRO A 109 -0.19 2.11 23.11
N SER A 110 0.84 1.99 23.96
CA SER A 110 0.82 1.10 25.13
C SER A 110 0.44 1.81 26.43
N ASN A 111 0.50 3.15 26.49
CA ASN A 111 0.20 4.00 27.66
C ASN A 111 -0.10 5.46 27.22
N SER A 112 -0.44 6.35 28.16
CA SER A 112 -0.85 7.75 27.97
C SER A 112 0.12 8.71 27.24
N ASP A 113 1.26 8.22 26.75
CA ASP A 113 2.33 9.05 26.16
C ASP A 113 2.23 9.20 24.63
N GLY A 114 1.17 8.66 24.01
CA GLY A 114 0.81 8.87 22.61
C GLY A 114 -0.56 8.26 22.32
N ASN A 115 -1.27 8.80 21.33
CA ASN A 115 -2.54 8.24 20.85
C ASN A 115 -2.45 7.81 19.38
N ASP A 116 -1.26 7.92 18.78
CA ASP A 116 -1.06 7.68 17.36
C ASP A 116 -0.57 6.24 17.17
N ILE A 117 -1.17 5.53 16.21
CA ILE A 117 -0.56 4.33 15.63
C ILE A 117 0.50 4.83 14.66
N GLU A 118 1.76 4.49 14.89
CA GLU A 118 2.90 4.95 14.09
C GLU A 118 3.41 3.79 13.21
N PHE A 119 3.53 4.08 11.92
CA PHE A 119 4.25 3.26 10.95
C PHE A 119 5.49 4.05 10.55
N LYS A 120 6.67 3.48 10.79
CA LYS A 120 7.93 3.99 10.26
C LYS A 120 8.34 3.09 9.11
N LEU A 121 8.43 3.66 7.91
CA LEU A 121 8.78 2.96 6.70
C LEU A 121 10.20 3.38 6.29
N GLU A 122 11.03 2.38 6.04
CA GLU A 122 12.40 2.54 5.59
C GLU A 122 12.61 1.66 4.36
N PHE A 123 13.09 2.24 3.28
CA PHE A 123 13.60 1.52 2.12
C PHE A 123 15.08 1.81 1.98
N SER A 124 15.87 0.75 1.81
CA SER A 124 17.29 0.86 1.54
C SER A 124 17.69 0.01 0.34
N SER A 125 18.57 0.54 -0.50
CA SER A 125 19.16 -0.21 -1.60
C SER A 125 20.64 0.10 -1.70
N ASP A 126 21.44 -0.95 -1.75
CA ASP A 126 22.89 -0.86 -1.96
C ASP A 126 23.22 -1.42 -3.35
N THR A 127 23.73 -0.54 -4.21
CA THR A 127 24.29 -0.91 -5.50
C THR A 127 25.78 -0.58 -5.50
N SER A 128 26.54 -1.22 -6.39
CA SER A 128 27.98 -0.96 -6.54
C SER A 128 28.36 0.52 -6.78
N THR A 129 27.40 1.38 -7.14
CA THR A 129 27.59 2.79 -7.47
C THR A 129 26.86 3.76 -6.54
N GLN A 130 25.89 3.32 -5.76
CA GLN A 130 25.00 4.20 -5.00
C GLN A 130 24.33 3.46 -3.84
N GLU A 131 24.36 4.08 -2.66
CA GLU A 131 23.54 3.73 -1.49
C GLU A 131 22.34 4.69 -1.44
N ILE A 132 21.14 4.14 -1.26
CA ILE A 132 19.89 4.90 -1.18
C ILE A 132 19.17 4.53 0.11
N GLU A 133 18.59 5.55 0.74
CA GLU A 133 17.75 5.43 1.93
C GLU A 133 16.56 6.37 1.78
N LEU A 134 15.34 5.82 1.84
CA LEU A 134 14.08 6.57 1.89
C LEU A 134 13.41 6.26 3.22
N GLU A 135 13.15 7.29 4.03
CA GLU A 135 12.43 7.16 5.30
C GLU A 135 11.19 8.07 5.30
N PHE A 136 10.05 7.51 5.69
CA PHE A 136 8.88 8.31 6.05
C PHE A 136 8.05 7.64 7.15
N LYS A 137 7.20 8.44 7.79
CA LYS A 137 6.33 8.00 8.88
C LYS A 137 4.89 8.32 8.58
N VAL A 138 4.02 7.34 8.80
CA VAL A 138 2.57 7.51 8.75
C VAL A 138 2.02 7.36 10.17
N LYS A 139 1.22 8.33 10.61
CA LYS A 139 0.60 8.34 11.93
C LYS A 139 -0.91 8.41 11.81
N ILE A 140 -1.60 7.42 12.34
CA ILE A 140 -3.06 7.40 12.44
C ILE A 140 -3.41 7.87 13.86
N SER A 141 -3.92 9.09 13.99
CA SER A 141 -4.01 9.76 15.29
C SER A 141 -5.34 9.59 16.02
N ASN A 142 -6.45 9.77 15.31
CA ASN A 142 -7.78 9.75 15.90
C ASN A 142 -8.88 9.66 14.86
N ILE A 143 -10.09 9.37 15.35
CA ILE A 143 -11.33 9.48 14.58
C ILE A 143 -12.04 10.77 15.01
N VAL A 144 -12.45 11.57 14.04
CA VAL A 144 -13.22 12.80 14.21
C VAL A 144 -14.67 12.55 13.84
N GLU A 145 -15.60 12.89 14.73
CA GLU A 145 -17.01 13.02 14.40
C GLU A 145 -17.29 14.49 14.05
N TYR A 146 -17.90 14.74 12.90
CA TYR A 146 -18.17 16.10 12.41
C TYR A 146 -19.53 16.21 11.72
N ILE A 147 -20.06 17.43 11.65
CA ILE A 147 -21.21 17.76 10.81
C ILE A 147 -20.68 18.43 9.54
N ASP A 148 -20.79 17.69 8.44
CA ASP A 148 -20.50 18.15 7.08
C ASP A 148 -21.48 19.28 6.70
N THR A 149 -20.95 20.50 6.63
CA THR A 149 -21.76 21.73 6.50
C THR A 149 -21.99 22.12 5.05
N ASP A 150 -21.07 21.78 4.15
CA ASP A 150 -21.16 22.06 2.71
C ASP A 150 -21.50 20.83 1.85
N ALA A 151 -21.63 19.66 2.48
CA ALA A 151 -22.04 18.38 1.90
C ALA A 151 -21.04 17.81 0.87
N ASP A 152 -19.74 18.05 1.06
CA ASP A 152 -18.69 17.55 0.17
C ASP A 152 -18.14 16.16 0.59
N GLY A 153 -18.53 15.67 1.78
CA GLY A 153 -18.13 14.37 2.31
C GLY A 153 -16.70 14.31 2.89
N MET A 154 -16.00 15.44 2.98
CA MET A 154 -14.64 15.55 3.50
C MET A 154 -14.62 16.45 4.74
N TYR A 155 -13.83 16.08 5.75
CA TYR A 155 -13.72 16.93 6.94
C TYR A 155 -12.81 18.13 6.68
N ASN A 156 -13.36 19.33 6.83
CA ASN A 156 -12.62 20.59 6.79
C ASN A 156 -12.85 21.41 8.07
N GLU A 157 -11.83 21.52 8.92
CA GLU A 157 -11.91 22.24 10.20
C GLU A 157 -12.32 23.72 10.07
N SER A 158 -12.15 24.34 8.90
CA SER A 158 -12.56 25.74 8.65
C SER A 158 -14.01 25.90 8.20
N VAL A 159 -14.65 24.84 7.72
CA VAL A 159 -16.01 24.85 7.16
C VAL A 159 -16.99 24.05 8.03
N ASP A 160 -16.55 22.88 8.48
CA ASP A 160 -17.37 21.92 9.22
C ASP A 160 -17.40 22.15 10.72
N GLN A 161 -18.40 21.56 11.35
CA GLN A 161 -18.52 21.57 12.80
C GLN A 161 -17.95 20.28 13.39
N LEU A 162 -16.83 20.39 14.11
CA LEU A 162 -16.34 19.32 14.99
C LEU A 162 -17.37 19.00 16.08
N VAL A 163 -17.73 17.72 16.22
CA VAL A 163 -18.62 17.21 17.28
C VAL A 163 -17.81 16.61 18.42
N GLN A 164 -16.96 15.63 18.11
CA GLN A 164 -16.03 15.02 19.06
C GLN A 164 -14.81 14.42 18.38
N THR A 165 -13.78 14.13 19.19
CA THR A 165 -12.60 13.38 18.78
C THR A 165 -12.51 12.13 19.63
N TYR A 166 -12.45 10.98 18.98
CA TYR A 166 -12.16 9.70 19.61
C TYR A 166 -10.66 9.44 19.49
N LEU A 167 -10.00 9.43 20.64
CA LEU A 167 -8.57 9.10 20.73
C LEU A 167 -8.44 7.59 20.85
N PHE A 168 -7.49 7.00 20.13
CA PHE A 168 -7.20 5.59 20.31
C PHE A 168 -6.59 5.39 21.70
N ASP A 169 -7.22 4.56 22.50
CA ASP A 169 -6.72 4.17 23.81
C ASP A 169 -6.77 2.65 24.00
N ASN A 170 -5.88 2.15 24.86
CA ASN A 170 -5.87 0.78 25.36
C ASN A 170 -6.01 -0.30 24.27
N PHE A 171 -4.95 -0.55 23.51
CA PHE A 171 -4.93 -1.62 22.50
C PHE A 171 -4.87 -3.01 23.14
N LEU A 172 -5.50 -3.98 22.47
CA LEU A 172 -5.21 -5.39 22.70
C LEU A 172 -3.81 -5.73 22.16
N PRO A 173 -3.17 -6.81 22.65
CA PRO A 173 -1.92 -7.28 22.06
C PRO A 173 -2.07 -7.52 20.55
N ILE A 174 -1.07 -7.10 19.76
CA ILE A 174 -1.05 -7.36 18.32
C ILE A 174 -1.13 -8.88 18.08
N GLU A 175 -2.09 -9.30 17.27
CA GLU A 175 -2.23 -10.70 16.88
C GLU A 175 -1.60 -10.92 15.52
N TYR A 176 -0.67 -11.88 15.45
CA TYR A 176 0.00 -12.28 14.22
C TYR A 176 -0.43 -13.67 13.79
N THR A 177 -0.80 -13.78 12.52
CA THR A 177 -1.12 -15.04 11.84
C THR A 177 -0.60 -15.01 10.42
N THR A 178 -0.52 -16.18 9.80
CA THR A 178 -0.35 -16.30 8.35
C THR A 178 -1.57 -17.01 7.77
N ASP A 179 -1.87 -16.72 6.52
CA ASP A 179 -2.88 -17.44 5.74
C ASP A 179 -2.33 -17.73 4.34
N ASN A 180 -2.92 -18.70 3.66
CA ASN A 180 -2.65 -18.94 2.25
C ASN A 180 -3.80 -18.37 1.43
N ILE A 181 -3.55 -17.28 0.72
CA ILE A 181 -4.54 -16.55 -0.06
C ILE A 181 -4.14 -16.67 -1.52
N SER A 182 -5.01 -17.26 -2.33
CA SER A 182 -4.77 -17.56 -3.77
C SER A 182 -3.58 -18.46 -4.10
N GLY A 183 -2.88 -19.03 -3.12
CA GLY A 183 -1.67 -19.81 -3.36
C GLY A 183 -0.49 -19.28 -2.54
N ASN A 184 -0.53 -17.98 -2.23
CA ASN A 184 0.61 -17.26 -1.69
C ASN A 184 0.52 -17.13 -0.18
N LEU A 185 1.68 -17.14 0.48
CA LEU A 185 1.76 -16.94 1.92
C LEU A 185 1.56 -15.45 2.22
N VAL A 186 0.46 -15.12 2.91
CA VAL A 186 0.18 -13.76 3.34
C VAL A 186 0.30 -13.68 4.85
N HIS A 187 1.10 -12.72 5.30
CA HIS A 187 1.26 -12.37 6.70
C HIS A 187 0.18 -11.38 7.12
N ILE A 188 -0.44 -11.62 8.27
CA ILE A 188 -1.57 -10.84 8.76
C ILE A 188 -1.32 -10.39 10.20
N LEU A 189 -1.32 -9.08 10.42
CA LEU A 189 -1.27 -8.45 11.73
C LEU A 189 -2.64 -7.84 12.03
N ASN A 190 -3.24 -8.20 13.16
CA ASN A 190 -4.49 -7.61 13.61
C ASN A 190 -4.23 -6.71 14.83
N ILE A 191 -4.76 -5.49 14.75
CA ILE A 191 -4.72 -4.46 15.78
C ILE A 191 -6.16 -4.13 16.16
N GLU A 192 -6.47 -4.08 17.46
CA GLU A 192 -7.81 -3.75 17.95
C GLU A 192 -7.72 -2.94 19.24
N THR A 193 -8.56 -1.90 19.38
CA THR A 193 -8.74 -1.21 20.66
C THR A 193 -9.57 -2.08 21.61
N SER A 194 -9.31 -2.01 22.91
CA SER A 194 -9.98 -2.87 23.89
C SER A 194 -11.49 -2.65 24.02
N ASP A 195 -12.00 -1.51 23.54
CA ASP A 195 -13.43 -1.22 23.41
C ASP A 195 -14.05 -1.73 22.08
N GLY A 196 -13.21 -2.22 21.17
CA GLY A 196 -13.55 -2.74 19.85
C GLY A 196 -14.04 -1.67 18.87
N VAL A 197 -13.79 -0.39 19.13
CA VAL A 197 -14.22 0.71 18.24
C VAL A 197 -13.35 0.81 17.01
N PHE A 198 -12.04 0.60 17.14
CA PHE A 198 -11.09 0.63 16.04
C PHE A 198 -10.45 -0.75 15.86
N THR A 199 -10.39 -1.19 14.61
CA THR A 199 -9.64 -2.37 14.18
C THR A 199 -8.80 -2.00 12.97
N SER A 200 -7.58 -2.52 12.89
CA SER A 200 -6.78 -2.50 11.67
C SER A 200 -6.25 -3.89 11.38
N ARG A 201 -6.26 -4.28 10.11
CA ARG A 201 -5.65 -5.51 9.64
C ARG A 201 -4.63 -5.17 8.57
N ILE A 202 -3.38 -5.53 8.82
CA ILE A 202 -2.25 -5.24 7.94
C ILE A 202 -1.85 -6.55 7.27
N TYR A 203 -1.65 -6.48 5.96
CA TYR A 203 -1.24 -7.59 5.11
C TYR A 203 0.13 -7.28 4.49
N ALA A 204 0.99 -8.30 4.47
CA ALA A 204 2.27 -8.27 3.77
C ALA A 204 2.47 -9.63 3.09
N SER A 205 3.06 -9.65 1.89
CA SER A 205 3.44 -10.88 1.21
C SER A 205 4.85 -10.76 0.61
N GLY A 206 5.49 -11.91 0.39
CA GLY A 206 6.78 -12.00 -0.32
C GLY A 206 6.61 -12.16 -1.83
N GLU A 207 5.40 -12.45 -2.29
CA GLU A 207 4.99 -12.62 -3.68
C GLU A 207 3.81 -11.69 -3.95
N PHE A 208 3.36 -11.63 -5.21
CA PHE A 208 2.12 -10.94 -5.51
C PHE A 208 0.96 -11.70 -4.87
N ALA A 209 -0.07 -11.00 -4.41
CA ALA A 209 -1.24 -11.65 -3.84
C ALA A 209 -2.50 -10.79 -3.99
N ILE A 210 -3.64 -11.41 -4.28
CA ILE A 210 -4.92 -10.71 -4.27
C ILE A 210 -5.58 -10.81 -2.89
N VAL A 211 -5.60 -9.70 -2.15
CA VAL A 211 -6.27 -9.58 -0.85
C VAL A 211 -7.49 -8.67 -0.96
N ASN A 212 -8.68 -9.25 -0.77
CA ASN A 212 -9.96 -8.54 -0.85
C ASN A 212 -10.13 -7.78 -2.19
N ASP A 213 -9.88 -8.47 -3.30
CA ASP A 213 -9.97 -7.93 -4.67
C ASP A 213 -8.97 -6.81 -4.99
N SER A 214 -7.91 -6.64 -4.19
CA SER A 214 -6.79 -5.75 -4.55
C SER A 214 -5.48 -6.53 -4.52
N LEU A 215 -4.67 -6.29 -5.55
CA LEU A 215 -3.32 -6.79 -5.65
C LEU A 215 -2.48 -6.13 -4.54
N ILE A 216 -1.62 -6.92 -3.91
CA ILE A 216 -0.54 -6.45 -3.05
C ILE A 216 0.76 -6.96 -3.66
N THR A 217 1.73 -6.07 -3.86
CA THR A 217 3.06 -6.48 -4.35
C THR A 217 4.00 -6.80 -3.17
N PRO A 218 5.13 -7.49 -3.39
CA PRO A 218 6.08 -7.84 -2.34
C PRO A 218 6.72 -6.67 -1.57
N VAL A 219 6.63 -5.47 -2.14
CA VAL A 219 7.14 -4.22 -1.55
C VAL A 219 6.03 -3.37 -0.92
N GLU A 220 4.81 -3.92 -0.87
CA GLU A 220 3.63 -3.22 -0.37
C GLU A 220 3.06 -3.76 0.93
N LEU A 221 2.42 -2.84 1.65
CA LEU A 221 1.49 -3.18 2.73
C LEU A 221 0.09 -2.77 2.35
N LYS A 222 -0.86 -3.68 2.60
CA LYS A 222 -2.28 -3.33 2.60
C LYS A 222 -2.79 -3.16 4.02
N ILE A 223 -3.49 -2.07 4.29
CA ILE A 223 -4.09 -1.80 5.61
C ILE A 223 -5.60 -1.65 5.49
N ASP A 224 -6.33 -2.62 6.02
CA ASP A 224 -7.78 -2.57 6.13
C ASP A 224 -8.18 -1.98 7.48
N ILE A 225 -8.92 -0.87 7.46
CA ILE A 225 -9.36 -0.18 8.67
C ILE A 225 -10.86 -0.38 8.89
N GLY A 226 -11.22 -0.74 10.13
CA GLY A 226 -12.59 -0.92 10.57
C GLY A 226 -12.93 0.00 11.74
N ILE A 227 -14.06 0.70 11.64
CA ILE A 227 -14.65 1.49 12.73
C ILE A 227 -15.99 0.88 13.11
N HIS A 228 -16.10 0.35 14.33
CA HIS A 228 -17.26 -0.43 14.78
C HIS A 228 -17.94 0.23 15.97
N LYS A 229 -19.27 0.23 15.98
CA LYS A 229 -20.10 0.68 17.13
C LYS A 229 -19.66 2.04 17.71
N PHE A 230 -19.16 2.93 16.86
CA PHE A 230 -18.66 4.24 17.26
C PHE A 230 -19.71 4.99 18.10
N PRO A 231 -19.33 5.60 19.24
CA PRO A 231 -20.27 6.22 20.17
C PRO A 231 -20.69 7.62 19.70
N TYR A 232 -21.45 7.71 18.61
CA TYR A 232 -21.93 8.97 18.04
C TYR A 232 -22.66 9.84 19.07
N ILE A 233 -22.30 11.13 19.13
CA ILE A 233 -23.04 12.15 19.90
C ILE A 233 -24.18 12.71 19.05
N GLU A 234 -23.92 12.98 17.77
CA GLU A 234 -24.88 13.56 16.84
C GLU A 234 -25.39 12.50 15.85
N PRO A 235 -26.71 12.33 15.66
CA PRO A 235 -27.25 11.26 14.82
C PRO A 235 -27.16 11.52 13.31
N ASN A 236 -26.75 12.72 12.88
CA ASN A 236 -26.58 13.07 11.47
C ASN A 236 -25.15 13.56 11.17
N SER A 237 -24.17 13.19 12.01
CA SER A 237 -22.75 13.45 11.77
C SER A 237 -22.13 12.38 10.87
N ALA A 238 -20.90 12.66 10.42
CA ALA A 238 -20.02 11.76 9.70
C ALA A 238 -18.74 11.51 10.52
N LEU A 239 -17.94 10.53 10.08
CA LEU A 239 -16.62 10.24 10.64
C LEU A 239 -15.54 10.56 9.63
N ALA A 240 -14.43 11.09 10.12
CA ALA A 240 -13.18 11.22 9.38
C ALA A 240 -12.05 10.63 10.22
N MET A 241 -11.00 10.14 9.57
CA MET A 241 -9.80 9.65 10.22
C MET A 241 -8.67 10.63 9.99
N LYS A 242 -7.94 10.99 11.05
CA LYS A 242 -6.80 11.88 10.93
C LYS A 242 -5.53 11.07 10.72
N VAL A 243 -4.97 11.19 9.51
CA VAL A 243 -3.68 10.63 9.13
C VAL A 243 -2.66 11.77 9.00
N LYS A 244 -1.43 11.55 9.46
CA LYS A 244 -0.32 12.49 9.33
C LYS A 244 0.88 11.77 8.71
N ILE A 245 1.44 12.37 7.67
CA ILE A 245 2.63 11.85 6.98
C ILE A 245 3.81 12.79 7.27
N GLU A 246 4.89 12.25 7.83
CA GLU A 246 6.16 12.93 8.09
C GLU A 246 7.23 12.34 7.15
N SER A 247 7.93 13.16 6.37
CA SER A 247 8.99 12.72 5.47
C SER A 247 9.96 13.88 5.23
N GLU A 248 11.20 13.53 4.88
CA GLU A 248 12.22 14.48 4.40
C GLU A 248 12.09 14.77 2.89
N GLY A 249 11.36 13.92 2.14
CA GLY A 249 11.14 14.05 0.70
C GLY A 249 10.13 15.13 0.30
N GLU A 250 10.09 15.41 -1.01
CA GLU A 250 9.05 16.23 -1.63
C GLU A 250 7.73 15.47 -1.62
N LYS A 251 6.60 16.18 -1.44
CA LYS A 251 5.27 15.56 -1.34
C LYS A 251 4.37 16.09 -2.43
N GLU A 252 3.77 15.19 -3.19
CA GLU A 252 2.74 15.47 -4.17
C GLU A 252 1.43 14.76 -3.75
N ILE A 253 0.29 15.29 -4.18
CA ILE A 253 -1.00 14.67 -3.92
C ILE A 253 -1.64 14.44 -5.27
N ASP A 254 -1.92 13.17 -5.56
CA ASP A 254 -2.49 12.74 -6.81
C ASP A 254 -3.92 12.22 -6.61
N GLU A 255 -4.79 12.60 -7.53
CA GLU A 255 -6.22 12.22 -7.54
C GLU A 255 -6.49 11.00 -8.42
N GLU A 256 -5.45 10.42 -9.03
CA GLU A 256 -5.47 9.21 -9.86
C GLU A 256 -4.20 8.41 -9.52
N THR A 257 -4.34 7.12 -9.17
CA THR A 257 -3.21 6.25 -8.79
C THR A 257 -2.79 5.34 -9.93
N GLU A 258 -1.57 4.81 -9.90
CA GLU A 258 -1.11 3.84 -10.89
C GLU A 258 -1.99 2.57 -10.91
N ASP A 259 -2.48 2.15 -9.74
CA ASP A 259 -3.42 1.04 -9.61
C ASP A 259 -4.77 1.32 -10.29
N GLU A 260 -5.25 2.56 -10.25
CA GLU A 260 -6.45 2.97 -10.98
C GLU A 260 -6.23 2.98 -12.49
N GLU A 261 -5.06 3.47 -12.96
CA GLU A 261 -4.70 3.47 -14.39
C GLU A 261 -4.63 2.06 -14.97
N ARG A 262 -4.14 1.11 -14.16
CA ARG A 262 -4.05 -0.33 -14.50
C ARG A 262 -5.35 -1.09 -14.27
N GLY A 263 -6.33 -0.49 -13.59
CA GLY A 263 -7.63 -1.08 -13.31
C GLY A 263 -7.66 -2.06 -12.14
N HIS A 264 -6.65 -2.02 -11.27
CA HIS A 264 -6.57 -2.80 -10.03
C HIS A 264 -7.37 -2.16 -8.88
N SER A 265 -7.58 -0.85 -8.90
CA SER A 265 -8.32 -0.13 -7.86
C SER A 265 -9.29 0.93 -8.41
N SER A 266 -10.04 1.61 -7.52
CA SER A 266 -10.92 2.73 -7.91
C SER A 266 -11.28 3.66 -6.75
N ASN A 267 -11.39 4.95 -7.05
CA ASN A 267 -11.61 6.08 -6.14
C ASN A 267 -10.53 6.22 -5.07
N GLU A 268 -9.27 6.17 -5.47
CA GLU A 268 -8.12 6.34 -4.58
C GLU A 268 -7.58 7.77 -4.61
N LYS A 269 -6.78 8.10 -3.60
CA LYS A 269 -6.02 9.36 -3.57
C LYS A 269 -4.67 9.07 -2.97
N GLU A 270 -3.62 9.49 -3.65
CA GLU A 270 -2.27 9.16 -3.24
C GLU A 270 -1.54 10.39 -2.70
N VAL A 271 -0.67 10.16 -1.72
CA VAL A 271 0.40 11.07 -1.36
C VAL A 271 1.72 10.46 -1.80
N GLU A 272 2.26 10.97 -2.90
CA GLU A 272 3.59 10.63 -3.38
C GLU A 272 4.66 11.33 -2.53
N ILE A 273 5.72 10.61 -2.20
CA ILE A 273 6.88 11.05 -1.43
C ILE A 273 8.14 10.73 -2.23
N SER A 274 8.78 11.78 -2.76
CA SER A 274 9.92 11.64 -3.66
C SER A 274 11.23 12.14 -3.02
N MET A 275 12.31 11.35 -3.18
CA MET A 275 13.67 11.68 -2.72
C MET A 275 14.71 11.30 -3.79
N GLY A 276 15.04 12.25 -4.66
CA GLY A 276 15.90 11.98 -5.81
C GLY A 276 15.13 11.24 -6.90
N ASP A 277 15.62 10.06 -7.31
CA ASP A 277 14.98 9.19 -8.31
C ASP A 277 14.10 8.10 -7.66
N PHE A 278 13.82 8.24 -6.35
CA PHE A 278 13.08 7.26 -5.57
C PHE A 278 11.78 7.85 -5.09
N THR A 279 10.73 7.05 -5.24
CA THR A 279 9.37 7.42 -4.90
C THR A 279 8.83 6.39 -3.91
N GLY A 280 8.10 6.89 -2.92
CA GLY A 280 7.21 6.10 -2.10
C GLY A 280 5.83 6.71 -2.03
N PHE A 281 4.81 5.94 -1.72
CA PHE A 281 3.45 6.46 -1.70
C PHE A 281 2.60 5.96 -0.53
N PHE A 282 1.50 6.67 -0.30
CA PHE A 282 0.42 6.32 0.62
C PHE A 282 -0.91 6.63 -0.07
N SER A 283 -1.70 5.61 -0.41
CA SER A 283 -3.02 5.74 -1.05
C SER A 283 -4.20 5.41 -0.14
#